data_AF-A0A661AGY2-F1
#
_entry.id   AF-A0A661AGY2-F1
#
_cell.length_a   1.000
_cell.length_b   1.000
_cell.length_c   1.000
_cell.angle_alpha   90.00
_cell.angle_beta   90.00
_cell.angle_gamma   90.00
#
_symmetry.space_group_name_H-M   'P 1'
#
loop_
_entity.id
_entity.type
_entity.pdbx_description
1 polymer ?
#
loop_
_entity_poly.entity_id
_entity_poly.type
_entity_poly.pdbx_seq_one_letter_code
_entity_poly.pdbx_strand_id
1 'polypeptide(L)'
;MRPTSILFLFLLLLVFFNPSIPFEIRKYEAPFVLLDVSCSMKDWNISEWANLRMERNYAFGESLRILKKPEFKDRSTNLSSALKKISRLSPSGVILITDGLYNEGVSPLEISLNFPVYPVIFKGKREEGGILSVRITQEVWENESVKVFVEFDGKKEVKILNGKEVLFSGKRERFLEEKFLLPPGEHVLTVIAKDTVSFPVRVRKKPDILLVTQKPDWDFKFLRRYFEKRPVNLDVFWKRNHELLSLSERKSLLPRYSLILLHAFEDTFLYSKTEKIWFFPPKPLFHPLLPILPGPGKGKEREVFDRRPPLIILPWSGIKPGGKVLFQEEDIPLVASYGKIVQFNFRGFYRYFLHGYREIQAIFDSLFFPAPSPEFPVYVVEGRKTEIPAPGPSVLLLDGKKIPAIKKENGYAFVLPPLSSGEHSWRLGGREGKIHVLPGSCEKFGSSPDTVLLKRLAEKSGGKVIRKKEDIPGRVSVKRKILLSPFRSPLYLLILLLVFTWDLVVWLRRR
;
A
#
# COMPACT_ATOMS: atom_id res chain seq x y z
N MET A 1 37.59 14.30 83.04
CA MET A 1 38.05 13.77 81.73
C MET A 1 39.16 14.67 81.21
N ARG A 2 40.29 14.12 80.73
CA ARG A 2 41.30 14.95 80.04
C ARG A 2 40.74 15.40 78.68
N PRO A 3 41.12 16.58 78.17
CA PRO A 3 40.69 17.05 76.84
C PRO A 3 40.97 16.03 75.73
N THR A 4 42.06 15.26 75.86
CA THR A 4 42.45 14.20 74.91
C THR A 4 41.46 13.04 74.89
N SER A 5 40.89 12.65 76.04
CA SER A 5 39.88 11.59 76.12
C SER A 5 38.54 11.99 75.50
N ILE A 6 38.18 13.28 75.58
CA ILE A 6 36.97 13.82 74.93
C ILE A 6 37.16 13.86 73.42
N LEU A 7 38.34 14.31 72.95
CA LEU A 7 38.69 14.31 71.53
C LEU A 7 38.70 12.89 70.95
N PHE A 8 39.22 11.92 71.71
CA PHE A 8 39.22 10.51 71.32
C PHE A 8 37.81 9.93 71.23
N LEU A 9 36.96 10.16 72.24
CA LEU A 9 35.57 9.71 72.21
C LEU A 9 34.81 10.32 71.02
N PHE A 10 35.05 11.61 70.72
CA PHE A 10 34.46 12.29 69.58
C PHE A 10 34.93 11.71 68.23
N LEU A 11 36.23 11.42 68.10
CA LEU A 11 36.78 10.74 66.92
C LEU A 11 36.24 9.32 66.76
N LEU A 12 36.10 8.57 67.86
CA LEU A 12 35.52 7.23 67.87
C LEU A 12 34.04 7.27 67.46
N LEU A 13 33.28 8.26 67.95
CA LEU A 13 31.90 8.52 67.51
C LEU A 13 31.85 8.84 66.01
N LEU A 14 32.74 9.68 65.49
CA LEU A 14 32.80 9.98 64.05
C LEU A 14 33.09 8.72 63.21
N VAL A 15 33.95 7.81 63.69
CA VAL A 15 34.20 6.51 63.04
C VAL A 15 32.95 5.63 63.09
N PHE A 16 32.28 5.55 64.25
CA PHE A 16 31.14 4.65 64.48
C PHE A 16 29.88 5.10 63.73
N PHE A 17 29.62 6.41 63.69
CA PHE A 17 28.49 6.98 62.96
C PHE A 17 28.74 7.11 61.45
N ASN A 18 30.00 6.98 61.00
CA ASN A 18 30.44 7.06 59.61
C ASN A 18 29.62 8.07 58.79
N PRO A 19 29.59 9.36 59.22
CA PRO A 19 28.79 10.35 58.53
C PRO A 19 29.29 10.41 57.10
N SER A 20 28.41 9.96 56.22
CA SER A 20 28.61 9.95 54.79
C SER A 20 28.55 11.41 54.33
N ILE A 21 29.68 12.10 54.32
CA ILE A 21 29.74 13.49 53.85
C ILE A 21 29.67 13.44 52.32
N PRO A 22 28.58 13.92 51.70
CA PRO A 22 28.48 13.94 50.26
C PRO A 22 29.42 15.01 49.73
N PHE A 23 30.50 14.62 49.07
CA PHE A 23 31.33 15.55 48.33
C PHE A 23 30.86 15.59 46.87
N GLU A 24 30.60 16.80 46.38
CA GLU A 24 30.28 17.03 44.97
C GLU A 24 31.58 17.40 44.24
N ILE A 25 32.19 16.41 43.57
CA ILE A 25 33.37 16.66 42.74
C ILE A 25 32.87 16.94 41.31
N ARG A 26 33.22 18.12 40.79
CA ARG A 26 33.01 18.46 39.38
C ARG A 26 34.15 17.87 38.57
N LYS A 27 33.90 16.77 37.86
CA LYS A 27 34.85 16.20 36.91
C LYS A 27 34.45 16.61 35.50
N TYR A 28 35.40 17.10 34.73
CA TYR A 28 35.20 17.47 33.34
C TYR A 28 35.61 16.29 32.46
N GLU A 29 34.63 15.64 31.84
CA GLU A 29 34.85 14.49 30.94
C GLU A 29 34.37 14.85 29.53
N ALA A 30 35.02 14.27 28.51
CA ALA A 30 34.65 14.46 27.12
C ALA A 30 33.24 13.88 26.85
N PRO A 31 32.37 14.59 26.12
CA PRO A 31 31.05 14.09 25.76
C PRO A 31 31.14 12.90 24.78
N PHE A 32 30.13 12.06 24.78
CA PHE A 32 29.93 11.02 23.76
C PHE A 32 29.42 11.64 22.47
N VAL A 33 29.80 11.08 21.33
CA VAL A 33 29.24 11.47 20.03
C VAL A 33 28.31 10.37 19.54
N LEU A 34 27.06 10.71 19.31
CA LEU A 34 26.08 9.83 18.67
C LEU A 34 25.80 10.35 17.27
N LEU A 35 26.17 9.58 16.25
CA LEU A 35 25.82 9.85 14.86
C LEU A 35 24.56 9.11 14.50
N ASP A 36 23.56 9.87 14.05
CA ASP A 36 22.42 9.32 13.35
C ASP A 36 22.85 8.79 11.97
N VAL A 37 22.59 7.51 11.74
CA VAL A 37 22.91 6.80 10.49
C VAL A 37 21.66 6.54 9.65
N SER A 38 20.60 7.30 9.92
CA SER A 38 19.38 7.28 9.13
C SER A 38 19.67 7.62 7.68
N CYS A 39 18.75 7.20 6.84
CA CYS A 39 18.88 7.28 5.40
C CYS A 39 19.04 8.72 4.87
N SER A 40 18.51 9.71 5.59
CA SER A 40 18.63 11.15 5.30
C SER A 40 20.01 11.73 5.63
N MET A 41 20.83 11.01 6.41
CA MET A 41 22.17 11.41 6.84
C MET A 41 23.28 10.92 5.89
N LYS A 42 22.93 10.24 4.79
CA LYS A 42 23.87 9.58 3.85
C LYS A 42 24.89 10.53 3.21
N ASP A 43 24.51 11.75 2.90
CA ASP A 43 25.39 12.76 2.28
C ASP A 43 26.24 13.51 3.31
N TRP A 44 26.19 13.11 4.58
CA TRP A 44 27.00 13.73 5.61
C TRP A 44 28.47 13.41 5.39
N ASN A 45 29.28 14.46 5.20
CA ASN A 45 30.72 14.30 5.16
C ASN A 45 31.31 14.16 6.57
N ILE A 46 31.48 12.90 7.01
CA ILE A 46 32.02 12.58 8.34
C ILE A 46 33.39 13.24 8.55
N SER A 47 34.16 13.47 7.48
CA SER A 47 35.51 14.03 7.59
C SER A 47 35.55 15.47 8.11
N GLU A 48 34.50 16.28 7.90
CA GLU A 48 34.44 17.67 8.44
C GLU A 48 34.36 17.70 9.98
N TRP A 49 33.82 16.63 10.56
CA TRP A 49 33.55 16.51 12.00
C TRP A 49 34.44 15.47 12.69
N ALA A 50 35.05 14.55 11.94
CA ALA A 50 36.04 13.58 12.44
C ALA A 50 37.32 14.23 13.02
N ASN A 51 37.59 15.48 12.67
CA ASN A 51 38.70 16.27 13.23
C ASN A 51 38.37 16.92 14.58
N LEU A 52 37.15 16.75 15.11
CA LEU A 52 36.89 17.08 16.50
C LEU A 52 37.79 16.17 17.34
N ARG A 53 38.73 16.77 18.09
CA ARG A 53 39.61 16.10 19.06
C ARG A 53 38.82 15.54 20.25
N MET A 54 37.77 14.77 19.97
CA MET A 54 36.96 14.08 20.95
C MET A 54 37.56 12.70 21.16
N GLU A 55 38.03 12.49 22.39
CA GLU A 55 38.61 11.23 22.82
C GLU A 55 37.56 10.10 22.71
N ARG A 56 37.80 9.20 21.75
CA ARG A 56 37.46 7.76 21.71
C ARG A 56 36.00 7.27 21.90
N ASN A 57 35.00 8.12 22.14
CA ASN A 57 33.63 7.66 22.44
C ASN A 57 32.61 7.99 21.34
N TYR A 58 32.48 7.11 20.34
CA TYR A 58 31.53 7.23 19.23
C TYR A 58 30.48 6.12 19.26
N ALA A 59 29.23 6.47 18.99
CA ALA A 59 28.13 5.55 18.71
C ALA A 59 27.51 5.89 17.35
N PHE A 60 27.13 4.86 16.60
CA PHE A 60 26.54 4.98 15.27
C PHE A 60 25.18 4.29 15.27
N GLY A 61 24.11 5.08 15.10
CA GLY A 61 22.73 4.60 15.23
C GLY A 61 22.51 3.87 16.56
N GLU A 62 22.04 2.63 16.47
CA GLU A 62 21.81 1.76 17.62
C GLU A 62 23.05 1.02 18.15
N SER A 63 24.15 1.06 17.41
CA SER A 63 25.37 0.32 17.72
C SER A 63 26.38 1.20 18.46
N LEU A 64 26.82 0.74 19.63
CA LEU A 64 27.92 1.36 20.39
C LEU A 64 29.31 1.08 19.78
N ARG A 65 29.38 0.52 18.57
CA ARG A 65 30.66 0.12 17.93
C ARG A 65 31.30 1.31 17.22
N ILE A 66 32.61 1.48 17.41
CA ILE A 66 33.47 2.36 16.60
C ILE A 66 33.62 1.71 15.21
N LEU A 67 32.69 1.98 14.29
CA LEU A 67 32.83 1.51 12.92
C LEU A 67 33.81 2.41 12.16
N LYS A 68 34.81 1.82 11.51
CA LYS A 68 35.76 2.55 10.64
C LYS A 68 35.08 3.19 9.42
N LYS A 69 33.85 2.79 9.07
CA LYS A 69 32.93 3.44 8.13
C LYS A 69 31.48 3.11 8.55
N PRO A 70 30.59 4.09 8.80
CA PRO A 70 29.18 3.79 9.03
C PRO A 70 28.54 3.29 7.74
N GLU A 71 27.76 2.22 7.86
CA GLU A 71 26.90 1.75 6.77
C GLU A 71 25.53 2.42 6.93
N PHE A 72 25.20 3.38 6.07
CA PHE A 72 23.88 4.04 6.02
C PHE A 72 22.82 3.13 5.37
N LYS A 73 22.74 1.88 5.81
CA LYS A 73 21.81 0.86 5.28
C LYS A 73 20.48 0.82 6.00
N ASP A 74 20.36 1.47 7.15
CA ASP A 74 19.15 1.48 7.97
C ASP A 74 18.20 2.61 7.54
N ARG A 75 16.95 2.26 7.25
CA ARG A 75 15.92 3.20 6.76
C ARG A 75 15.48 4.22 7.83
N SER A 76 15.81 3.95 9.08
CA SER A 76 15.45 4.71 10.28
C SER A 76 16.47 4.46 11.39
N THR A 77 16.65 5.44 12.29
CA THR A 77 17.46 5.29 13.50
C THR A 77 16.55 5.32 14.71
N ASN A 78 16.61 4.31 15.58
CA ASN A 78 15.93 4.39 16.88
C ASN A 78 16.76 5.22 17.87
N LEU A 79 16.63 6.54 17.83
CA LEU A 79 17.36 7.44 18.73
C LEU A 79 17.04 7.13 20.21
N SER A 80 15.81 6.69 20.50
CA SER A 80 15.42 6.35 21.87
C SER A 80 16.19 5.14 22.43
N SER A 81 16.35 4.09 21.61
CA SER A 81 17.14 2.90 21.93
C SER A 81 18.62 3.26 22.08
N ALA A 82 19.16 4.04 21.14
CA ALA A 82 20.54 4.49 21.15
C ALA A 82 20.89 5.30 22.42
N LEU A 83 20.07 6.30 22.76
CA LEU A 83 20.26 7.13 23.94
C LEU A 83 20.11 6.33 25.24
N LYS A 84 19.18 5.36 25.30
CA LYS A 84 19.07 4.43 26.45
C LYS A 84 20.31 3.56 26.62
N LYS A 85 20.89 3.03 25.53
CA LYS A 85 22.13 2.25 25.58
C LYS A 85 23.29 3.11 26.08
N ILE A 86 23.41 4.34 25.59
CA ILE A 86 24.43 5.30 26.05
C ILE A 86 24.23 5.69 27.52
N SER A 87 22.99 5.83 28.01
CA SER A 87 22.70 6.12 29.41
C SER A 87 23.32 5.13 30.39
N ARG A 88 23.44 3.85 30.01
CA ARG A 88 24.09 2.81 30.81
C ARG A 88 25.60 3.07 30.99
N LEU A 89 26.21 3.82 30.09
CA LEU A 89 27.63 4.22 30.17
C LEU A 89 27.85 5.46 31.05
N SER A 90 26.77 6.11 31.53
CA SER A 90 26.83 7.32 32.36
C SER A 90 27.73 8.43 31.78
N PRO A 91 27.51 8.86 30.53
CA PRO A 91 28.35 9.86 29.88
C PRO A 91 28.20 11.24 30.54
N SER A 92 29.18 12.12 30.34
CA SER A 92 29.10 13.51 30.78
C SER A 92 28.09 14.35 30.00
N GLY A 93 27.83 13.95 28.76
CA GLY A 93 26.89 14.54 27.83
C GLY A 93 26.97 13.80 26.51
N VAL A 94 26.00 14.04 25.62
CA VAL A 94 25.98 13.46 24.28
C VAL A 94 25.85 14.56 23.25
N ILE A 95 26.78 14.63 22.30
CA ILE A 95 26.63 15.40 21.08
C ILE A 95 25.89 14.51 20.09
N LEU A 96 24.66 14.89 19.76
CA LEU A 96 23.79 14.14 18.88
C LEU A 96 23.82 14.77 17.49
N ILE A 97 24.40 14.07 16.52
CA ILE A 97 24.52 14.53 15.15
C ILE A 97 23.36 13.92 14.35
N THR A 98 22.35 14.72 14.00
CA THR A 98 21.09 14.23 13.38
C THR A 98 20.32 15.37 12.70
N ASP A 99 19.42 15.03 11.79
CA ASP A 99 18.38 15.93 11.29
C ASP A 99 17.05 15.79 12.05
N GLY A 100 16.95 14.83 12.98
CA GLY A 100 15.75 14.55 13.77
C GLY A 100 14.65 13.84 12.98
N LEU A 101 14.96 13.37 11.77
CA LEU A 101 14.02 12.69 10.89
C LEU A 101 14.20 11.18 10.99
N TYR A 102 13.22 10.44 10.45
CA TYR A 102 13.27 8.98 10.34
C TYR A 102 13.62 8.27 11.66
N ASN A 103 13.14 8.81 12.79
CA ASN A 103 13.25 8.15 14.08
C ASN A 103 12.18 7.06 14.21
N GLU A 104 12.60 5.82 14.41
CA GLU A 104 11.71 4.70 14.68
C GLU A 104 11.55 4.42 16.18
N GLY A 105 10.50 3.67 16.52
CA GLY A 105 10.19 3.31 17.90
C GLY A 105 9.58 4.47 18.70
N VAL A 106 9.80 4.42 20.01
CA VAL A 106 9.25 5.40 20.96
C VAL A 106 9.92 6.75 20.75
N SER A 107 9.18 7.84 20.92
CA SER A 107 9.74 9.19 20.80
C SER A 107 10.92 9.38 21.77
N PRO A 108 12.05 9.99 21.33
CA PRO A 108 13.16 10.35 22.22
C PRO A 108 12.73 11.31 23.33
N LEU A 109 11.59 11.99 23.17
CA LEU A 109 11.00 12.85 24.20
C LEU A 109 10.32 12.06 25.32
N GLU A 110 10.09 10.76 25.18
CA GLU A 110 9.42 9.93 26.20
C GLU A 110 10.41 9.22 27.13
N ILE A 111 11.70 9.19 26.78
CA ILE A 111 12.73 8.56 27.62
C ILE A 111 13.28 9.55 28.64
N SER A 112 13.74 9.04 29.79
CA SER A 112 14.45 9.81 30.81
C SER A 112 15.95 9.65 30.60
N LEU A 113 16.67 10.77 30.57
CA LEU A 113 18.12 10.82 30.36
C LEU A 113 18.78 11.46 31.57
N ASN A 114 19.86 10.86 32.03
CA ASN A 114 20.68 11.33 33.16
C ASN A 114 21.88 12.19 32.72
N PHE A 115 21.90 12.63 31.46
CA PHE A 115 22.96 13.43 30.86
C PHE A 115 22.37 14.44 29.85
N PRO A 116 23.03 15.58 29.64
CA PRO A 116 22.61 16.57 28.64
C PRO A 116 22.87 16.10 27.21
N VAL A 117 21.90 16.33 26.33
CA VAL A 117 22.01 16.07 24.89
C VAL A 117 22.18 17.40 24.16
N TYR A 118 23.16 17.46 23.26
CA TYR A 118 23.52 18.61 22.45
C TYR A 118 23.33 18.28 20.96
N PRO A 119 22.13 18.50 20.40
CA PRO A 119 21.87 18.21 18.99
C PRO A 119 22.65 19.17 18.07
N VAL A 120 23.39 18.62 17.13
CA VAL A 120 23.96 19.31 15.97
C VAL A 120 23.00 19.05 14.81
N ILE A 121 22.27 20.09 14.41
CA ILE A 121 21.24 19.96 13.39
C ILE A 121 21.88 19.94 12.00
N PHE A 122 21.63 18.87 11.26
CA PHE A 122 22.08 18.78 9.88
C PHE A 122 21.00 19.07 8.89
N LYS A 123 21.34 19.96 7.96
CA LYS A 123 20.55 20.22 6.78
C LYS A 123 21.23 19.48 5.65
N GLY A 124 20.78 18.25 5.38
CA GLY A 124 21.22 17.54 4.18
C GLY A 124 21.03 18.41 2.94
N LYS A 125 21.91 18.28 1.95
CA LYS A 125 21.68 18.91 0.64
C LYS A 125 20.33 18.39 0.14
N ARG A 126 19.35 19.27 -0.12
CA ARG A 126 18.10 18.87 -0.78
C ARG A 126 18.49 18.25 -2.12
N GLU A 127 18.35 16.94 -2.26
CA GLU A 127 18.19 16.40 -3.60
C GLU A 127 16.75 16.65 -3.98
N GLU A 128 16.55 17.27 -5.13
CA GLU A 128 15.23 17.56 -5.67
C GLU A 128 14.46 16.24 -5.80
N GLY A 129 13.29 16.15 -5.17
CA GLY A 129 12.57 14.89 -4.99
C GLY A 129 12.00 14.27 -6.28
N GLY A 130 11.76 12.96 -6.24
CA GLY A 130 11.37 12.13 -7.37
C GLY A 130 9.87 12.07 -7.67
N ILE A 131 9.47 11.08 -8.46
CA ILE A 131 8.06 10.72 -8.67
C ILE A 131 7.55 10.07 -7.38
N LEU A 132 6.46 10.59 -6.84
CA LEU A 132 5.90 10.13 -5.58
C LEU A 132 4.79 9.09 -5.76
N SER A 133 3.91 9.30 -6.75
CA SER A 133 2.86 8.36 -7.11
C SER A 133 2.45 8.53 -8.56
N VAL A 134 2.07 7.43 -9.21
CA VAL A 134 1.46 7.46 -10.55
C VAL A 134 0.18 6.63 -10.52
N ARG A 135 -0.93 7.26 -10.90
CA ARG A 135 -2.22 6.62 -11.09
C ARG A 135 -2.58 6.72 -12.56
N ILE A 136 -3.00 5.60 -13.15
CA ILE A 136 -3.38 5.56 -14.54
C ILE A 136 -4.56 4.63 -14.77
N THR A 137 -5.43 5.00 -15.72
CA THR A 137 -6.40 4.10 -16.31
C THR A 137 -5.70 3.09 -17.24
N GLN A 138 -5.48 1.86 -16.76
CA GLN A 138 -4.77 0.82 -17.54
C GLN A 138 -5.56 0.30 -18.74
N GLU A 139 -6.88 0.44 -18.74
CA GLU A 139 -7.74 -0.10 -19.79
C GLU A 139 -8.92 0.83 -20.08
N VAL A 140 -9.05 1.24 -21.34
CA VAL A 140 -10.11 2.13 -21.83
C VAL A 140 -10.67 1.64 -23.16
N TRP A 141 -11.85 2.10 -23.54
CA TRP A 141 -12.36 1.88 -24.89
C TRP A 141 -11.82 2.90 -25.89
N GLU A 142 -11.85 2.55 -27.16
CA GLU A 142 -11.54 3.45 -28.27
C GLU A 142 -12.35 4.75 -28.15
N ASN A 143 -11.69 5.88 -28.40
CA ASN A 143 -12.20 7.25 -28.22
C ASN A 143 -12.47 7.67 -26.76
N GLU A 144 -12.20 6.81 -25.77
CA GLU A 144 -12.10 7.25 -24.37
C GLU A 144 -10.68 7.71 -24.06
N SER A 145 -10.56 8.70 -23.18
CA SER A 145 -9.25 9.24 -22.79
C SER A 145 -8.60 8.39 -21.70
N VAL A 146 -7.35 8.00 -21.92
CA VAL A 146 -6.45 7.49 -20.87
C VAL A 146 -6.10 8.65 -19.95
N LYS A 147 -6.40 8.53 -18.66
CA LYS A 147 -6.03 9.54 -17.66
C LYS A 147 -4.75 9.13 -16.96
N VAL A 148 -3.81 10.07 -16.87
CA VAL A 148 -2.54 9.90 -16.15
C VAL A 148 -2.48 10.96 -15.07
N PHE A 149 -2.41 10.53 -13.82
CA PHE A 149 -2.17 11.38 -12.67
C PHE A 149 -0.78 11.08 -12.11
N VAL A 150 0.06 12.11 -12.04
CA VAL A 150 1.42 12.03 -11.50
C VAL A 150 1.53 12.99 -10.33
N GLU A 151 1.99 12.47 -9.20
CA GLU A 151 2.41 13.27 -8.05
C GLU A 151 3.93 13.23 -7.96
N PHE A 152 4.57 14.38 -7.76
CA PHE A 152 6.03 14.50 -7.67
C PHE A 152 6.40 15.59 -6.66
N ASP A 153 7.63 15.58 -6.17
CA ASP A 153 8.12 16.57 -5.22
C ASP A 153 8.96 17.65 -5.91
N GLY A 154 8.50 18.90 -5.85
CA GLY A 154 9.21 20.08 -6.36
C GLY A 154 8.85 20.52 -7.79
N LYS A 155 9.46 21.61 -8.24
CA LYS A 155 9.30 22.15 -9.60
C LYS A 155 10.13 21.35 -10.59
N LYS A 156 9.50 20.43 -11.33
CA LYS A 156 10.20 19.62 -12.34
C LYS A 156 9.52 19.62 -13.68
N GLU A 157 10.33 19.45 -14.72
CA GLU A 157 9.85 19.08 -16.03
C GLU A 157 9.41 17.62 -15.98
N VAL A 158 8.14 17.37 -16.27
CA VAL A 158 7.57 16.04 -16.39
C VAL A 158 7.29 15.79 -17.86
N LYS A 159 7.74 14.65 -18.37
CA LYS A 159 7.42 14.17 -19.72
C LYS A 159 6.59 12.90 -19.62
N ILE A 160 5.58 12.78 -20.47
CA ILE A 160 4.82 11.55 -20.65
C ILE A 160 5.02 11.13 -22.09
N LEU A 161 5.52 9.91 -22.28
CA LEU A 161 5.81 9.32 -23.59
C LEU A 161 4.89 8.14 -23.86
N ASN A 162 4.61 7.86 -25.13
CA ASN A 162 4.14 6.56 -25.61
C ASN A 162 5.23 5.94 -26.50
N GLY A 163 6.00 5.00 -25.96
CA GLY A 163 7.24 4.56 -26.60
C GLY A 163 8.23 5.71 -26.80
N LYS A 164 8.41 6.17 -28.05
CA LYS A 164 9.29 7.30 -28.40
C LYS A 164 8.53 8.63 -28.60
N GLU A 165 7.21 8.59 -28.69
CA GLU A 165 6.38 9.77 -28.95
C GLU A 165 6.17 10.56 -27.65
N VAL A 166 6.42 11.87 -27.66
CA VAL A 166 6.17 12.73 -26.51
C VAL A 166 4.71 13.16 -26.52
N LEU A 167 3.92 12.64 -25.58
CA LEU A 167 2.52 13.03 -25.40
C LEU A 167 2.37 14.32 -24.60
N PHE A 168 3.26 14.54 -23.63
CA PHE A 168 3.25 15.72 -22.78
C PHE A 168 4.68 16.08 -22.35
N SER A 169 4.95 17.38 -22.24
CA SER A 169 6.15 17.93 -21.61
C SER A 169 5.83 19.28 -20.98
N GLY A 170 6.06 19.42 -19.67
CA GLY A 170 5.78 20.67 -18.98
C GLY A 170 6.34 20.73 -17.57
N LYS A 171 6.54 21.96 -17.06
CA LYS A 171 6.96 22.19 -15.67
C LYS A 171 5.74 22.33 -14.77
N ARG A 172 5.71 21.59 -13.67
CA ARG A 172 4.63 21.64 -12.67
C ARG A 172 5.21 21.64 -11.25
N GLU A 173 4.40 22.04 -10.27
CA GLU A 173 4.85 22.23 -8.88
C GLU A 173 4.64 21.03 -7.97
N ARG A 174 3.63 20.19 -8.22
CA ARG A 174 3.30 19.07 -7.29
C ARG A 174 2.47 17.95 -7.88
N PHE A 175 1.49 18.29 -8.73
CA PHE A 175 0.62 17.32 -9.38
C PHE A 175 0.45 17.64 -10.85
N LEU A 176 0.23 16.60 -11.64
CA LEU A 176 -0.10 16.64 -13.06
C LEU A 176 -1.26 15.67 -13.31
N GLU A 177 -2.31 16.14 -13.95
CA GLU A 177 -3.38 15.30 -14.48
C GLU A 177 -3.50 15.59 -15.97
N GLU A 178 -3.26 14.59 -16.80
CA GLU A 178 -3.35 14.71 -18.26
C GLU A 178 -4.21 13.59 -18.84
N LYS A 179 -4.82 13.89 -19.99
CA LYS A 179 -5.75 12.99 -20.69
C LYS A 179 -5.30 12.80 -22.13
N PHE A 180 -5.14 11.55 -22.53
CA PHE A 180 -4.64 11.19 -23.86
C PHE A 180 -5.65 10.33 -24.61
N LEU A 181 -5.90 10.65 -25.87
CA LEU A 181 -6.60 9.76 -26.79
C LEU A 181 -5.56 8.91 -27.51
N LEU A 182 -5.61 7.60 -27.28
CA LEU A 182 -4.69 6.64 -27.90
C LEU A 182 -5.48 5.77 -28.89
N PRO A 183 -4.87 5.35 -30.01
CA PRO A 183 -5.53 4.44 -30.96
C PRO A 183 -5.73 3.04 -30.34
N PRO A 184 -6.65 2.21 -30.86
CA PRO A 184 -6.84 0.84 -30.39
C PRO A 184 -5.54 0.03 -30.44
N GLY A 185 -5.22 -0.68 -29.35
CA GLY A 185 -3.98 -1.46 -29.24
C GLY A 185 -3.40 -1.52 -27.83
N GLU A 186 -2.23 -2.12 -27.73
CA GLU A 186 -1.40 -2.10 -26.52
C GLU A 186 -0.36 -0.99 -26.63
N HIS A 187 -0.25 -0.21 -25.56
CA HIS A 187 0.63 0.95 -25.44
C HIS A 187 1.48 0.82 -24.19
N VAL A 188 2.66 1.43 -24.22
CA VAL A 188 3.51 1.56 -23.02
C VAL A 188 3.73 3.05 -22.80
N LEU A 189 3.08 3.56 -21.76
CA LEU A 189 3.24 4.94 -21.37
C LEU A 189 4.38 5.05 -20.37
N THR A 190 5.27 6.02 -20.59
CA THR A 190 6.45 6.26 -19.77
C THR A 190 6.41 7.68 -19.20
N VAL A 191 6.39 7.80 -17.88
CA VAL A 191 6.54 9.08 -17.17
C VAL A 191 8.01 9.27 -16.83
N ILE A 192 8.57 10.39 -17.28
CA ILE A 192 9.95 10.79 -17.01
C ILE A 192 9.93 12.09 -16.21
N ALA A 193 10.51 12.05 -15.02
CA ALA A 193 10.90 13.23 -14.25
C ALA A 193 12.37 13.07 -13.85
N LYS A 194 12.69 12.96 -12.55
CA LYS A 194 14.00 12.43 -12.10
C LYS A 194 14.04 10.92 -12.26
N ASP A 195 12.94 10.27 -11.90
CA ASP A 195 12.73 8.85 -12.07
C ASP A 195 11.99 8.58 -13.38
N THR A 196 12.14 7.36 -13.89
CA THR A 196 11.44 6.89 -15.08
C THR A 196 10.54 5.72 -14.71
N VAL A 197 9.24 5.83 -15.04
CA VAL A 197 8.24 4.81 -14.75
C VAL A 197 7.51 4.47 -16.04
N SER A 198 7.46 3.19 -16.39
CA SER A 198 6.71 2.72 -17.57
C SER A 198 5.58 1.80 -17.16
N PHE A 199 4.45 1.90 -17.84
CA PHE A 199 3.27 1.09 -17.54
C PHE A 199 2.50 0.73 -18.81
N PRO A 200 1.96 -0.50 -18.88
CA PRO A 200 1.14 -0.92 -20.00
C PRO A 200 -0.25 -0.28 -19.92
N VAL A 201 -0.76 0.13 -21.08
CA VAL A 201 -2.12 0.64 -21.26
C VAL A 201 -2.74 -0.06 -22.44
N ARG A 202 -3.99 -0.52 -22.30
CA ARG A 202 -4.73 -1.19 -23.37
C ARG A 202 -5.93 -0.36 -23.79
N VAL A 203 -5.97 0.01 -25.06
CA VAL A 203 -7.15 0.61 -25.69
C VAL A 203 -7.90 -0.47 -26.45
N ARG A 204 -9.09 -0.82 -25.96
CA ARG A 204 -9.95 -1.81 -26.62
C ARG A 204 -10.72 -1.17 -27.75
N LYS A 205 -10.71 -1.82 -28.91
CA LYS A 205 -11.65 -1.46 -29.98
C LYS A 205 -13.08 -1.66 -29.47
N LYS A 206 -13.99 -0.73 -29.79
CA LYS A 206 -15.41 -0.93 -29.47
C LYS A 206 -15.92 -2.19 -30.19
N PRO A 207 -16.70 -3.05 -29.53
CA PRO A 207 -17.27 -4.19 -30.21
C PRO A 207 -18.33 -3.71 -31.20
N ASP A 208 -18.23 -4.19 -32.43
CA ASP A 208 -19.26 -4.02 -33.45
C ASP A 208 -20.41 -5.00 -33.14
N ILE A 209 -21.58 -4.48 -32.79
CA ILE A 209 -22.76 -5.25 -32.42
C ILE A 209 -23.84 -5.04 -33.48
N LEU A 210 -24.33 -6.12 -34.08
CA LEU A 210 -25.52 -6.08 -34.92
C LEU A 210 -26.73 -6.61 -34.15
N LEU A 211 -27.70 -5.73 -33.92
CA LEU A 211 -29.01 -6.12 -33.37
C LEU A 211 -29.99 -6.34 -34.51
N VAL A 212 -30.36 -7.60 -34.74
CA VAL A 212 -31.30 -8.01 -35.77
C VAL A 212 -32.65 -8.30 -35.14
N THR A 213 -33.73 -7.79 -35.72
CA THR A 213 -35.07 -8.22 -35.30
C THR A 213 -36.03 -8.41 -36.47
N GLN A 214 -37.04 -9.26 -36.27
CA GLN A 214 -38.20 -9.38 -37.16
C GLN A 214 -39.32 -8.42 -36.75
N LYS A 215 -39.42 -8.09 -35.45
CA LYS A 215 -40.43 -7.20 -34.91
C LYS A 215 -39.81 -6.33 -33.79
N PRO A 216 -39.77 -5.00 -33.94
CA PRO A 216 -39.18 -4.09 -32.95
C PRO A 216 -40.12 -3.88 -31.75
N ASP A 217 -40.30 -4.93 -30.96
CA ASP A 217 -41.08 -4.92 -29.74
C ASP A 217 -40.33 -4.27 -28.55
N TRP A 218 -40.86 -4.45 -27.34
CA TRP A 218 -40.31 -3.83 -26.14
C TRP A 218 -38.93 -4.36 -25.77
N ASP A 219 -38.66 -5.65 -25.95
CA ASP A 219 -37.36 -6.26 -25.66
C ASP A 219 -36.29 -5.75 -26.63
N PHE A 220 -36.63 -5.64 -27.92
CA PHE A 220 -35.75 -5.02 -28.91
C PHE A 220 -35.44 -3.54 -28.56
N LYS A 221 -36.47 -2.74 -28.25
CA LYS A 221 -36.30 -1.33 -27.87
C LYS A 221 -35.43 -1.20 -26.62
N PHE A 222 -35.60 -2.10 -25.66
CA PHE A 222 -34.81 -2.15 -24.44
C PHE A 222 -33.34 -2.46 -24.75
N LEU A 223 -33.05 -3.55 -25.48
CA LEU A 223 -31.69 -3.95 -25.85
C LEU A 223 -30.99 -2.85 -26.65
N ARG A 224 -31.69 -2.23 -27.60
CA ARG A 224 -31.18 -1.09 -28.34
C ARG A 224 -30.75 0.04 -27.40
N ARG A 225 -31.64 0.49 -26.50
CA ARG A 225 -31.32 1.53 -25.50
C ARG A 225 -30.20 1.12 -24.55
N TYR A 226 -30.12 -0.16 -24.21
CA TYR A 226 -29.08 -0.71 -23.35
C TYR A 226 -27.69 -0.58 -24.00
N PHE A 227 -27.57 -0.96 -25.28
CA PHE A 227 -26.31 -0.88 -26.02
C PHE A 227 -25.97 0.54 -26.47
N GLU A 228 -26.96 1.38 -26.81
CA GLU A 228 -26.75 2.80 -27.17
C GLU A 228 -26.09 3.62 -26.04
N LYS A 229 -26.27 3.22 -24.78
CA LYS A 229 -25.66 3.88 -23.61
C LYS A 229 -24.24 3.39 -23.29
N ARG A 230 -23.67 2.50 -24.11
CA ARG A 230 -22.42 1.80 -23.83
C ARG A 230 -21.40 2.02 -24.95
N PRO A 231 -20.10 1.80 -24.70
CA PRO A 231 -19.05 2.04 -25.69
C PRO A 231 -19.01 0.93 -26.75
N VAL A 232 -20.04 0.86 -27.60
CA VAL A 232 -20.18 -0.10 -28.71
C VAL A 232 -20.51 0.60 -30.01
N ASN A 233 -20.19 -0.04 -31.12
CA ASN A 233 -20.73 0.34 -32.42
C ASN A 233 -21.98 -0.51 -32.65
N LEU A 234 -23.16 0.07 -32.44
CA LEU A 234 -24.43 -0.64 -32.58
C LEU A 234 -25.04 -0.37 -33.95
N ASP A 235 -25.10 -1.41 -34.78
CA ASP A 235 -25.92 -1.43 -35.98
C ASP A 235 -27.23 -2.17 -35.71
N VAL A 236 -28.28 -1.69 -36.35
CA VAL A 236 -29.63 -2.23 -36.18
C VAL A 236 -30.15 -2.67 -37.55
N PHE A 237 -30.59 -3.91 -37.64
CA PHE A 237 -31.21 -4.45 -38.83
C PHE A 237 -32.62 -4.96 -38.54
N TRP A 238 -33.58 -4.52 -39.34
CA TRP A 238 -34.98 -4.96 -39.22
C TRP A 238 -35.52 -5.33 -40.60
N LYS A 239 -36.14 -6.51 -40.70
CA LYS A 239 -36.78 -7.01 -41.92
C LYS A 239 -38.29 -7.16 -41.71
N ARG A 240 -39.10 -6.53 -42.57
CA ARG A 240 -40.56 -6.36 -42.38
C ARG A 240 -41.42 -7.60 -42.63
N ASN A 241 -40.88 -8.72 -43.14
CA ASN A 241 -41.71 -9.82 -43.68
C ASN A 241 -41.48 -11.18 -43.01
N HIS A 242 -41.10 -11.25 -41.74
CA HIS A 242 -40.79 -12.51 -41.02
C HIS A 242 -39.68 -13.37 -41.64
N GLU A 243 -39.09 -12.95 -42.76
CA GLU A 243 -37.96 -13.61 -43.36
C GLU A 243 -36.74 -13.47 -42.45
N LEU A 244 -36.18 -14.61 -42.03
CA LEU A 244 -34.85 -14.62 -41.44
C LEU A 244 -33.83 -14.11 -42.47
N LEU A 245 -32.70 -13.59 -41.99
CA LEU A 245 -31.55 -13.31 -42.86
C LEU A 245 -31.25 -14.54 -43.71
N SER A 246 -31.12 -14.35 -45.02
CA SER A 246 -30.72 -15.43 -45.91
C SER A 246 -29.33 -15.96 -45.52
N LEU A 247 -29.00 -17.18 -45.92
CA LEU A 247 -27.70 -17.78 -45.60
C LEU A 247 -26.54 -16.93 -46.16
N SER A 248 -26.73 -16.31 -47.34
CA SER A 248 -25.77 -15.41 -47.97
C SER A 248 -25.63 -14.09 -47.22
N GLU A 249 -26.75 -13.48 -46.79
CA GLU A 249 -26.75 -12.28 -45.94
C GLU A 249 -26.00 -12.56 -44.64
N ARG A 250 -26.29 -13.68 -43.95
CA ARG A 250 -25.56 -14.08 -42.74
C ARG A 250 -24.08 -14.23 -43.00
N LYS A 251 -23.67 -15.00 -44.03
CA LYS A 251 -22.26 -15.18 -44.39
C LYS A 251 -21.54 -13.85 -44.68
N SER A 252 -22.25 -12.85 -45.22
CA SER A 252 -21.69 -11.52 -45.48
C SER A 252 -21.59 -10.62 -44.24
N LEU A 253 -22.48 -10.80 -43.25
CA LEU A 253 -22.55 -9.98 -42.04
C LEU A 253 -21.64 -10.52 -40.92
N LEU A 254 -21.51 -11.84 -40.79
CA LEU A 254 -20.71 -12.48 -39.74
C LEU A 254 -19.24 -11.99 -39.68
N PRO A 255 -18.56 -11.70 -40.80
CA PRO A 255 -17.19 -11.16 -40.78
C PRO A 255 -17.10 -9.69 -40.38
N ARG A 256 -18.22 -8.94 -40.28
CA ARG A 256 -18.20 -7.52 -39.95
C ARG A 256 -18.39 -7.24 -38.46
N TYR A 257 -19.21 -8.03 -37.80
CA TYR A 257 -19.58 -7.78 -36.41
C TYR A 257 -18.82 -8.67 -35.43
N SER A 258 -18.52 -8.12 -34.27
CA SER A 258 -17.96 -8.85 -33.12
C SER A 258 -19.04 -9.70 -32.43
N LEU A 259 -20.28 -9.20 -32.44
CA LEU A 259 -21.45 -9.84 -31.83
C LEU A 259 -22.67 -9.61 -32.74
N ILE A 260 -23.46 -10.66 -32.97
CA ILE A 260 -24.78 -10.53 -33.60
C ILE A 260 -25.83 -11.04 -32.61
N LEU A 261 -26.82 -10.19 -32.33
CA LEU A 261 -27.96 -10.47 -31.47
C LEU A 261 -29.19 -10.63 -32.35
N LEU A 262 -29.70 -11.86 -32.47
CA LEU A 262 -30.87 -12.17 -33.29
C LEU A 262 -32.12 -12.24 -32.42
N HIS A 263 -32.93 -11.18 -32.42
CA HIS A 263 -34.23 -11.11 -31.76
C HIS A 263 -35.34 -11.57 -32.73
N ALA A 264 -35.55 -12.88 -32.81
CA ALA A 264 -36.61 -13.51 -33.62
C ALA A 264 -37.72 -14.08 -32.72
N PHE A 265 -38.92 -14.27 -33.25
CA PHE A 265 -40.09 -14.72 -32.49
C PHE A 265 -39.79 -15.95 -31.61
N GLU A 266 -40.19 -15.87 -30.33
CA GLU A 266 -40.07 -16.88 -29.26
C GLU A 266 -38.65 -17.31 -28.83
N ASP A 267 -37.60 -17.04 -29.62
CA ASP A 267 -36.21 -17.41 -29.29
C ASP A 267 -35.19 -16.37 -29.77
N THR A 268 -34.22 -16.02 -28.91
CA THR A 268 -33.09 -15.15 -29.27
C THR A 268 -31.80 -15.95 -29.41
N PHE A 269 -31.05 -15.70 -30.48
CA PHE A 269 -29.78 -16.37 -30.75
C PHE A 269 -28.62 -15.37 -30.63
N LEU A 270 -27.54 -15.78 -29.98
CA LEU A 270 -26.33 -14.98 -29.79
C LEU A 270 -25.18 -15.58 -30.61
N TYR A 271 -24.54 -14.76 -31.44
CA TYR A 271 -23.40 -15.19 -32.23
C TYR A 271 -22.15 -14.38 -31.89
N SER A 272 -21.06 -15.05 -31.54
CA SER A 272 -19.74 -14.45 -31.34
C SER A 272 -18.74 -14.98 -32.37
N LYS A 273 -17.92 -14.07 -32.90
CA LYS A 273 -16.94 -14.34 -33.96
C LYS A 273 -15.79 -15.27 -33.54
N THR A 274 -15.58 -15.48 -32.24
CA THR A 274 -14.36 -16.09 -31.70
C THR A 274 -14.44 -17.60 -31.42
N GLU A 275 -15.42 -18.35 -31.93
CA GLU A 275 -15.37 -19.80 -32.25
C GLU A 275 -16.78 -20.44 -32.38
N LYS A 276 -16.96 -21.22 -33.47
CA LYS A 276 -18.06 -22.13 -33.83
C LYS A 276 -19.51 -21.61 -33.76
N ILE A 277 -20.14 -21.60 -34.94
CA ILE A 277 -21.57 -21.39 -35.15
C ILE A 277 -22.33 -22.64 -34.70
N TRP A 278 -23.30 -22.49 -33.80
CA TRP A 278 -24.27 -23.55 -33.52
C TRP A 278 -25.69 -23.02 -33.77
N PHE A 279 -26.43 -23.76 -34.60
CA PHE A 279 -27.86 -23.56 -34.84
C PHE A 279 -28.63 -24.49 -33.91
N PHE A 280 -29.55 -23.95 -33.12
CA PHE A 280 -30.56 -24.76 -32.44
C PHE A 280 -31.88 -24.54 -33.15
N PRO A 281 -32.45 -25.56 -33.81
CA PRO A 281 -33.80 -25.44 -34.34
C PRO A 281 -34.79 -25.35 -33.17
N PRO A 282 -35.83 -24.50 -33.24
CA PRO A 282 -36.97 -24.63 -32.35
C PRO A 282 -37.60 -26.01 -32.61
N LYS A 283 -37.94 -26.77 -31.58
CA LYS A 283 -38.60 -28.08 -31.75
C LYS A 283 -40.02 -28.04 -31.20
N PRO A 284 -40.89 -28.90 -31.74
CA PRO A 284 -41.66 -28.69 -32.96
C PRO A 284 -43.03 -28.07 -32.63
N LEU A 285 -43.63 -27.40 -33.61
CA LEU A 285 -45.08 -27.26 -33.64
C LEU A 285 -45.71 -28.66 -33.50
N PHE A 286 -46.69 -28.78 -32.62
CA PHE A 286 -47.62 -29.90 -32.62
C PHE A 286 -48.13 -30.12 -34.05
N HIS A 287 -47.65 -31.17 -34.71
CA HIS A 287 -48.27 -31.70 -35.91
C HIS A 287 -48.56 -33.18 -35.63
N PRO A 288 -49.82 -33.56 -35.32
CA PRO A 288 -50.21 -34.93 -35.57
C PRO A 288 -50.19 -35.12 -37.10
N LEU A 289 -50.00 -36.34 -37.56
CA LEU A 289 -49.89 -36.76 -38.98
C LEU A 289 -48.45 -36.86 -39.51
N LEU A 290 -47.81 -37.98 -39.18
CA LEU A 290 -47.09 -38.80 -40.16
C LEU A 290 -47.49 -40.28 -39.94
N PRO A 291 -47.49 -41.11 -41.00
CA PRO A 291 -48.34 -42.28 -41.12
C PRO A 291 -47.86 -43.46 -40.27
N ILE A 292 -48.83 -44.19 -39.76
CA ILE A 292 -48.69 -45.52 -39.18
C ILE A 292 -48.13 -46.46 -40.28
N LEU A 293 -47.02 -47.14 -39.99
CA LEU A 293 -46.68 -48.42 -40.62
C LEU A 293 -46.73 -49.51 -39.54
N PRO A 294 -47.30 -50.69 -39.84
CA PRO A 294 -47.73 -51.64 -38.83
C PRO A 294 -46.58 -52.54 -38.37
N GLY A 295 -46.43 -52.69 -37.06
CA GLY A 295 -45.61 -53.73 -36.42
C GLY A 295 -46.51 -54.68 -35.62
N PRO A 296 -46.37 -56.01 -35.75
CA PRO A 296 -47.34 -56.97 -35.29
C PRO A 296 -47.17 -57.24 -33.79
N GLY A 297 -48.21 -56.98 -33.00
CA GLY A 297 -48.19 -57.30 -31.58
C GLY A 297 -49.48 -56.89 -30.88
N LYS A 298 -50.40 -57.84 -30.75
CA LYS A 298 -51.65 -57.71 -29.99
C LYS A 298 -51.34 -57.34 -28.53
N GLY A 299 -51.88 -56.23 -28.02
CA GLY A 299 -51.80 -55.93 -26.60
C GLY A 299 -52.37 -54.57 -26.18
N LYS A 300 -53.71 -54.53 -26.03
CA LYS A 300 -54.55 -53.61 -25.24
C LYS A 300 -54.03 -52.20 -24.94
N GLU A 301 -54.71 -51.21 -25.52
CA GLU A 301 -54.84 -49.87 -24.97
C GLU A 301 -55.29 -49.92 -23.51
N ARG A 302 -54.56 -49.21 -22.64
CA ARG A 302 -55.05 -48.75 -21.35
C ARG A 302 -54.97 -47.23 -21.36
N GLU A 303 -56.14 -46.60 -21.31
CA GLU A 303 -56.27 -45.22 -20.83
C GLU A 303 -55.75 -45.15 -19.40
N VAL A 304 -54.78 -44.27 -19.15
CA VAL A 304 -54.48 -43.76 -17.82
C VAL A 304 -54.53 -42.24 -17.93
N PHE A 305 -55.70 -41.68 -17.64
CA PHE A 305 -55.81 -40.29 -17.25
C PHE A 305 -55.18 -40.11 -15.87
N ASP A 306 -54.52 -38.97 -15.72
CA ASP A 306 -54.29 -38.26 -14.46
C ASP A 306 -53.23 -38.83 -13.49
N ARG A 307 -51.97 -38.51 -13.80
CA ARG A 307 -50.92 -38.02 -12.89
C ARG A 307 -49.65 -37.81 -13.73
N ARG A 308 -49.07 -36.61 -13.67
CA ARG A 308 -47.82 -36.27 -14.38
C ARG A 308 -46.76 -37.34 -14.05
N PRO A 309 -46.17 -38.03 -15.04
CA PRO A 309 -45.06 -38.93 -14.77
C PRO A 309 -43.84 -38.11 -14.31
N PRO A 310 -42.98 -38.69 -13.46
CA PRO A 310 -41.71 -38.06 -13.10
C PRO A 310 -40.89 -37.82 -14.36
N LEU A 311 -40.30 -36.63 -14.47
CA LEU A 311 -39.43 -36.25 -15.58
C LEU A 311 -38.19 -37.17 -15.57
N ILE A 312 -38.24 -38.24 -16.36
CA ILE A 312 -37.09 -39.09 -16.66
C ILE A 312 -36.20 -38.32 -17.65
N ILE A 313 -35.02 -37.91 -17.19
CA ILE A 313 -33.99 -37.28 -18.02
C ILE A 313 -33.36 -38.37 -18.89
N LEU A 314 -33.73 -38.44 -20.16
CA LEU A 314 -32.98 -39.22 -21.15
C LEU A 314 -31.75 -38.43 -21.59
N PRO A 315 -30.57 -39.09 -21.75
CA PRO A 315 -29.36 -38.43 -22.22
C PRO A 315 -29.57 -38.07 -23.70
N TRP A 316 -29.69 -36.77 -23.97
CA TRP A 316 -29.82 -36.26 -25.32
C TRP A 316 -28.49 -36.46 -26.06
N SER A 317 -28.50 -37.32 -27.07
CA SER A 317 -27.37 -37.67 -27.92
C SER A 317 -26.96 -36.45 -28.77
N GLY A 318 -26.09 -35.63 -28.21
CA GLY A 318 -25.54 -34.44 -28.87
C GLY A 318 -24.81 -33.48 -27.94
N ILE A 319 -24.94 -33.63 -26.62
CA ILE A 319 -24.27 -32.78 -25.65
C ILE A 319 -22.81 -33.24 -25.51
N LYS A 320 -21.86 -32.38 -25.93
CA LYS A 320 -20.46 -32.53 -25.50
C LYS A 320 -20.37 -32.23 -23.99
N PRO A 321 -19.61 -33.02 -23.22
CA PRO A 321 -19.44 -32.78 -21.78
C PRO A 321 -18.71 -31.45 -21.56
N GLY A 322 -19.31 -30.51 -20.81
CA GLY A 322 -18.66 -29.27 -20.38
C GLY A 322 -19.51 -28.00 -20.20
N GLY A 323 -20.80 -28.00 -20.52
CA GLY A 323 -21.67 -26.81 -20.30
C GLY A 323 -22.05 -26.61 -18.84
N LYS A 324 -22.07 -25.35 -18.35
CA LYS A 324 -22.66 -24.98 -17.05
C LYS A 324 -24.01 -24.30 -17.29
N VAL A 325 -25.07 -24.84 -16.69
CA VAL A 325 -26.35 -24.15 -16.55
C VAL A 325 -26.20 -23.16 -15.40
N LEU A 326 -26.39 -21.86 -15.66
CA LEU A 326 -26.17 -20.83 -14.65
C LEU A 326 -27.42 -20.59 -13.78
N PHE A 327 -28.62 -20.72 -14.35
CA PHE A 327 -29.90 -20.61 -13.63
C PHE A 327 -30.99 -21.45 -14.31
N GLN A 328 -31.82 -22.14 -13.52
CA GLN A 328 -33.05 -22.80 -13.98
C GLN A 328 -34.07 -22.80 -12.83
N GLU A 329 -34.98 -21.83 -12.81
CA GLU A 329 -36.25 -21.90 -12.08
C GLU A 329 -37.39 -21.91 -13.11
N GLU A 330 -38.56 -22.44 -12.75
CA GLU A 330 -39.68 -22.72 -13.67
C GLU A 330 -40.15 -21.50 -14.50
N ASP A 331 -39.83 -20.27 -14.07
CA ASP A 331 -40.15 -19.01 -14.75
C ASP A 331 -38.92 -18.17 -15.19
N ILE A 332 -37.69 -18.63 -14.92
CA ILE A 332 -36.46 -17.89 -15.23
C ILE A 332 -35.87 -18.36 -16.56
N PRO A 333 -35.45 -17.45 -17.46
CA PRO A 333 -34.84 -17.84 -18.72
C PRO A 333 -33.57 -18.67 -18.51
N LEU A 334 -33.50 -19.81 -19.19
CA LEU A 334 -32.34 -20.69 -19.15
C LEU A 334 -31.12 -19.95 -19.71
N VAL A 335 -30.14 -19.65 -18.85
CA VAL A 335 -28.83 -19.16 -19.26
C VAL A 335 -27.89 -20.36 -19.33
N ALA A 336 -27.68 -20.87 -20.53
CA ALA A 336 -26.71 -21.93 -20.78
C ALA A 336 -25.41 -21.31 -21.33
N SER A 337 -24.32 -21.50 -20.58
CA SER A 337 -22.98 -21.08 -21.01
C SER A 337 -22.24 -22.27 -21.62
N TYR A 338 -22.03 -22.23 -22.93
CA TYR A 338 -21.23 -23.21 -23.66
C TYR A 338 -19.95 -22.53 -24.16
N GLY A 339 -18.90 -22.52 -23.34
CA GLY A 339 -17.69 -21.74 -23.64
C GLY A 339 -17.99 -20.24 -23.67
N LYS A 340 -17.78 -19.55 -24.80
CA LYS A 340 -18.07 -18.11 -25.01
C LYS A 340 -19.45 -17.83 -25.62
N ILE A 341 -20.31 -18.84 -25.73
CA ILE A 341 -21.66 -18.72 -26.29
C ILE A 341 -22.66 -18.66 -25.14
N VAL A 342 -23.52 -17.64 -25.15
CA VAL A 342 -24.56 -17.43 -24.14
C VAL A 342 -25.91 -17.40 -24.85
N GLN A 343 -26.77 -18.37 -24.55
CA GLN A 343 -28.15 -18.39 -25.03
C GLN A 343 -29.07 -17.77 -23.97
N PHE A 344 -30.03 -16.97 -24.43
CA PHE A 344 -31.06 -16.37 -23.60
C PHE A 344 -32.42 -16.56 -24.26
N ASN A 345 -33.40 -17.03 -23.51
CA ASN A 345 -34.80 -16.89 -23.89
C ASN A 345 -35.29 -15.53 -23.35
N PHE A 346 -35.69 -14.60 -24.23
CA PHE A 346 -35.98 -13.22 -23.82
C PHE A 346 -37.44 -12.98 -23.42
N ARG A 347 -38.29 -14.01 -23.32
CA ARG A 347 -39.70 -13.81 -22.98
C ARG A 347 -39.83 -13.13 -21.60
N GLY A 348 -40.13 -11.83 -21.60
CA GLY A 348 -40.26 -11.02 -20.38
C GLY A 348 -38.96 -10.43 -19.84
N PHE A 349 -37.87 -10.39 -20.61
CA PHE A 349 -36.57 -9.84 -20.18
C PHE A 349 -36.67 -8.38 -19.72
N TYR A 350 -37.44 -7.55 -20.44
CA TYR A 350 -37.72 -6.18 -20.01
C TYR A 350 -38.42 -6.10 -18.64
N ARG A 351 -39.25 -7.10 -18.27
CA ARG A 351 -39.93 -7.15 -16.96
C ARG A 351 -38.91 -7.36 -15.84
N TYR A 352 -37.93 -8.25 -16.04
CA TYR A 352 -36.85 -8.45 -15.07
C TYR A 352 -35.97 -7.20 -14.91
N PHE A 353 -35.69 -6.47 -15.98
CA PHE A 353 -34.96 -5.20 -15.86
C PHE A 353 -35.79 -4.11 -15.16
N LEU A 354 -37.09 -4.02 -15.43
CA LEU A 354 -37.99 -3.07 -14.77
C LEU A 354 -38.24 -3.40 -13.29
N HIS A 355 -38.20 -4.68 -12.91
CA HIS A 355 -38.31 -5.13 -11.52
C HIS A 355 -37.00 -5.03 -10.73
N GLY A 356 -35.94 -4.46 -11.31
CA GLY A 356 -34.74 -4.08 -10.56
C GLY A 356 -33.74 -5.20 -10.31
N TYR A 357 -33.76 -6.27 -11.12
CA TYR A 357 -32.78 -7.36 -11.05
C TYR A 357 -31.39 -6.91 -11.54
N ARG A 358 -30.68 -6.18 -10.66
CA ARG A 358 -29.31 -5.68 -10.87
C ARG A 358 -28.33 -6.82 -11.18
N GLU A 359 -28.62 -8.06 -10.78
CA GLU A 359 -27.75 -9.21 -11.07
C GLU A 359 -27.67 -9.53 -12.55
N ILE A 360 -28.78 -9.48 -13.30
CA ILE A 360 -28.79 -9.77 -14.74
C ILE A 360 -28.01 -8.68 -15.49
N GLN A 361 -28.19 -7.42 -15.10
CA GLN A 361 -27.39 -6.32 -15.64
C GLN A 361 -25.90 -6.51 -15.36
N ALA A 362 -25.54 -6.90 -14.13
CA ALA A 362 -24.15 -7.17 -13.76
C ALA A 362 -23.55 -8.34 -14.56
N ILE A 363 -24.34 -9.39 -14.85
CA ILE A 363 -23.91 -10.50 -15.71
C ILE A 363 -23.65 -10.00 -17.13
N PHE A 364 -24.59 -9.26 -17.74
CA PHE A 364 -24.39 -8.69 -19.08
C PHE A 364 -23.21 -7.73 -19.13
N ASP A 365 -23.07 -6.85 -18.15
CA ASP A 365 -21.92 -5.95 -18.05
C ASP A 365 -20.63 -6.75 -17.88
N SER A 366 -20.58 -7.81 -17.05
CA SER A 366 -19.38 -8.64 -16.92
C SER A 366 -19.01 -9.40 -18.21
N LEU A 367 -20.01 -9.80 -19.01
CA LEU A 367 -19.81 -10.54 -20.26
C LEU A 367 -19.35 -9.65 -21.41
N PHE A 368 -19.93 -8.46 -21.55
CA PHE A 368 -19.76 -7.60 -22.73
C PHE A 368 -18.94 -6.33 -22.44
N PHE A 369 -18.97 -5.86 -21.20
CA PHE A 369 -18.46 -4.56 -20.77
C PHE A 369 -17.71 -4.69 -19.45
N PRO A 370 -16.60 -5.46 -19.39
CA PRO A 370 -15.80 -5.50 -18.18
C PRO A 370 -15.48 -4.05 -17.84
N ALA A 371 -16.01 -3.58 -16.70
CA ALA A 371 -15.99 -2.15 -16.39
C ALA A 371 -14.54 -1.63 -16.47
N PRO A 372 -14.31 -0.36 -16.83
CA PRO A 372 -12.96 0.19 -16.91
C PRO A 372 -12.17 -0.11 -15.65
N SER A 373 -10.91 -0.49 -15.77
CA SER A 373 -10.04 -0.73 -14.59
C SER A 373 -10.14 0.49 -13.67
N PRO A 374 -10.44 0.31 -12.36
CA PRO A 374 -10.46 1.44 -11.46
C PRO A 374 -9.11 2.18 -11.56
N GLU A 375 -9.12 3.50 -11.34
CA GLU A 375 -7.89 4.30 -11.23
C GLU A 375 -7.10 3.82 -10.00
N PHE A 376 -6.41 2.69 -10.14
CA PHE A 376 -5.59 2.08 -9.11
C PHE A 376 -4.16 2.60 -9.27
N PRO A 377 -3.45 2.89 -8.17
CA PRO A 377 -2.05 3.25 -8.26
C PRO A 377 -1.31 2.06 -8.86
N VAL A 378 -0.65 2.31 -9.99
CA VAL A 378 0.28 1.34 -10.57
C VAL A 378 1.65 1.49 -9.90
N TYR A 379 1.87 2.65 -9.26
CA TYR A 379 3.15 3.04 -8.72
C TYR A 379 3.04 3.82 -7.41
N VAL A 380 3.80 3.38 -6.40
CA VAL A 380 3.88 4.01 -5.07
C VAL A 380 5.33 3.98 -4.56
N VAL A 381 5.75 5.01 -3.84
CA VAL A 381 7.03 4.99 -3.12
C VAL A 381 6.88 4.23 -1.80
N GLU A 382 7.81 3.31 -1.51
CA GLU A 382 7.86 2.55 -0.26
C GLU A 382 7.73 3.43 0.99
N GLY A 383 7.06 2.90 2.01
CA GLY A 383 6.85 3.61 3.28
C GLY A 383 5.72 4.65 3.27
N ARG A 384 5.22 5.06 2.10
CA ARG A 384 4.18 6.08 1.98
C ARG A 384 2.77 5.51 2.23
N LYS A 385 2.01 6.14 3.13
CA LYS A 385 0.56 5.93 3.21
C LYS A 385 -0.09 6.46 1.94
N THR A 386 -0.77 5.58 1.21
CA THR A 386 -1.40 5.92 -0.07
C THR A 386 -2.90 5.77 0.07
N GLU A 387 -3.63 6.84 -0.27
CA GLU A 387 -5.09 6.82 -0.31
C GLU A 387 -5.57 6.56 -1.74
N ILE A 388 -6.41 5.56 -1.92
CA ILE A 388 -6.99 5.17 -3.20
C ILE A 388 -8.50 5.43 -3.15
N PRO A 389 -9.08 6.20 -4.06
CA PRO A 389 -10.53 6.34 -4.15
C PRO A 389 -11.21 4.97 -4.29
N ALA A 390 -12.22 4.70 -3.48
CA ALA A 390 -13.00 3.47 -3.52
C ALA A 390 -14.39 3.76 -4.11
N PRO A 391 -14.95 2.85 -4.93
CA PRO A 391 -16.27 3.03 -5.54
C PRO A 391 -17.43 2.94 -4.53
N GLY A 392 -17.15 2.64 -3.26
CA GLY A 392 -18.14 2.48 -2.20
C GLY A 392 -17.61 1.65 -1.02
N PRO A 393 -18.50 1.20 -0.11
CA PRO A 393 -18.13 0.31 0.98
C PRO A 393 -17.73 -1.06 0.42
N SER A 394 -16.44 -1.24 0.18
CA SER A 394 -15.87 -2.40 -0.49
C SER A 394 -14.60 -2.86 0.24
N VAL A 395 -14.13 -4.07 -0.08
CA VAL A 395 -12.93 -4.66 0.51
C VAL A 395 -11.91 -4.91 -0.58
N LEU A 396 -10.75 -4.27 -0.45
CA LEU A 396 -9.58 -4.52 -1.27
C LEU A 396 -8.79 -5.69 -0.64
N LEU A 397 -8.37 -6.66 -1.45
CA LEU A 397 -7.36 -7.63 -1.04
C LEU A 397 -6.01 -7.12 -1.53
N LEU A 398 -5.04 -6.94 -0.64
CA LEU A 398 -3.67 -6.56 -0.95
C LEU A 398 -2.73 -7.63 -0.40
N ASP A 399 -2.07 -8.37 -1.28
CA ASP A 399 -1.29 -9.58 -0.95
C ASP A 399 -2.07 -10.53 -0.04
N GLY A 400 -3.35 -10.73 -0.37
CA GLY A 400 -4.29 -11.54 0.40
C GLY A 400 -4.83 -10.90 1.68
N LYS A 401 -4.31 -9.73 2.12
CA LYS A 401 -4.82 -9.01 3.29
C LYS A 401 -6.03 -8.14 2.94
N LYS A 402 -7.08 -8.21 3.75
CA LYS A 402 -8.30 -7.40 3.57
C LYS A 402 -8.07 -5.97 4.06
N ILE A 403 -8.30 -4.99 3.19
CA ILE A 403 -8.26 -3.56 3.46
C ILE A 403 -9.68 -3.00 3.20
N PRO A 404 -10.43 -2.65 4.26
CA PRO A 404 -11.77 -2.08 4.10
C PRO A 404 -11.70 -0.64 3.60
N ALA A 405 -12.66 -0.25 2.76
CA ALA A 405 -12.85 1.14 2.38
C ALA A 405 -13.37 1.97 3.57
N ILE A 406 -12.79 3.16 3.76
CA ILE A 406 -13.14 4.09 4.85
C ILE A 406 -13.95 5.23 4.24
N LYS A 407 -15.05 5.62 4.91
CA LYS A 407 -15.86 6.77 4.50
C LYS A 407 -15.08 8.07 4.78
N LYS A 408 -15.00 8.93 3.77
CA LYS A 408 -14.40 10.28 3.79
C LYS A 408 -15.48 11.30 3.40
N GLU A 409 -15.18 12.59 3.52
CA GLU A 409 -16.12 13.67 3.16
C GLU A 409 -16.61 13.56 1.69
N ASN A 410 -15.71 13.18 0.77
CA ASN A 410 -16.01 13.10 -0.67
C ASN A 410 -16.23 11.67 -1.20
N GLY A 411 -16.57 10.71 -0.33
CA GLY A 411 -16.87 9.33 -0.75
C GLY A 411 -16.19 8.27 0.11
N TYR A 412 -15.64 7.23 -0.51
CA TYR A 412 -14.92 6.16 0.16
C TYR A 412 -13.47 6.11 -0.35
N ALA A 413 -12.53 5.69 0.50
CA ALA A 413 -11.14 5.48 0.11
C ALA A 413 -10.53 4.27 0.82
N PHE A 414 -9.66 3.54 0.12
CA PHE A 414 -8.74 2.58 0.73
C PHE A 414 -7.51 3.33 1.22
N VAL A 415 -7.13 3.12 2.48
CA VAL A 415 -5.87 3.63 3.02
C VAL A 415 -4.88 2.47 3.05
N LEU A 416 -3.94 2.45 2.11
CA LEU A 416 -2.94 1.39 2.05
C LEU A 416 -1.96 1.53 3.22
N PRO A 417 -1.62 0.41 3.90
CA PRO A 417 -0.49 0.41 4.83
C PRO A 417 0.81 0.71 4.07
N PRO A 418 1.86 1.17 4.76
CA PRO A 418 3.19 1.28 4.17
C PRO A 418 3.61 -0.06 3.52
N LEU A 419 3.87 -0.03 2.22
CA LEU A 419 4.31 -1.20 1.46
C LEU A 419 5.83 -1.23 1.37
N SER A 420 6.38 -2.45 1.37
CA SER A 420 7.79 -2.71 1.08
C SER A 420 8.09 -2.54 -0.41
N SER A 421 9.33 -2.34 -0.78
CA SER A 421 9.77 -2.32 -2.18
C SER A 421 9.50 -3.66 -2.87
N GLY A 422 8.97 -3.63 -4.10
CA GLY A 422 8.67 -4.82 -4.89
C GLY A 422 7.32 -4.75 -5.58
N GLU A 423 6.86 -5.89 -6.10
CA GLU A 423 5.52 -6.02 -6.69
C GLU A 423 4.54 -6.49 -5.63
N HIS A 424 3.42 -5.77 -5.50
CA HIS A 424 2.32 -6.11 -4.61
C HIS A 424 1.07 -6.41 -5.41
N SER A 425 0.45 -7.54 -5.14
CA SER A 425 -0.78 -7.99 -5.82
C SER A 425 -2.00 -7.39 -5.15
N TRP A 426 -2.96 -6.92 -5.93
CA TRP A 426 -4.24 -6.47 -5.39
C TRP A 426 -5.41 -7.15 -6.08
N ARG A 427 -6.54 -7.31 -5.36
CA ARG A 427 -7.80 -7.81 -5.92
C ARG A 427 -8.99 -7.03 -5.37
N LEU A 428 -9.86 -6.54 -6.26
CA LEU A 428 -11.08 -5.79 -5.92
C LEU A 428 -12.22 -6.20 -6.85
N GLY A 429 -13.33 -6.69 -6.31
CA GLY A 429 -14.53 -7.00 -7.10
C GLY A 429 -14.29 -7.99 -8.25
N GLY A 430 -13.47 -9.02 -8.03
CA GLY A 430 -13.13 -10.04 -9.05
C GLY A 430 -12.02 -9.63 -10.02
N ARG A 431 -11.46 -8.42 -9.88
CA ARG A 431 -10.32 -7.95 -10.68
C ARG A 431 -9.04 -8.09 -9.90
N GLU A 432 -7.94 -8.29 -10.60
CA GLU A 432 -6.61 -8.32 -10.00
C GLU A 432 -5.62 -7.46 -10.78
N GLY A 433 -4.61 -6.97 -10.09
CA GLY A 433 -3.55 -6.17 -10.67
C GLY A 433 -2.31 -6.16 -9.79
N LYS A 434 -1.29 -5.41 -10.23
CA LYS A 434 -0.03 -5.23 -9.52
C LYS A 434 0.21 -3.75 -9.21
N ILE A 435 0.72 -3.48 -8.02
CA ILE A 435 1.30 -2.20 -7.61
C ILE A 435 2.81 -2.40 -7.59
N HIS A 436 3.55 -1.59 -8.35
CA HIS A 436 5.00 -1.56 -8.27
C HIS A 436 5.40 -0.54 -7.21
N VAL A 437 5.96 -1.03 -6.11
CA VAL A 437 6.47 -0.21 -5.03
C VAL A 437 7.95 -0.03 -5.25
N LEU A 438 8.36 1.20 -5.57
CA LEU A 438 9.79 1.45 -5.67
C LEU A 438 10.45 1.24 -4.31
N PRO A 439 11.71 0.76 -4.29
CA PRO A 439 12.57 1.06 -3.16
C PRO A 439 12.49 2.56 -2.94
N GLY A 440 12.05 2.93 -1.74
CA GLY A 440 12.08 4.32 -1.34
C GLY A 440 13.54 4.70 -1.48
N SER A 441 13.86 5.52 -2.49
CA SER A 441 15.13 6.21 -2.44
C SER A 441 15.09 6.92 -1.10
N CYS A 442 16.19 6.89 -0.36
CA CYS A 442 16.34 7.63 0.89
C CYS A 442 16.13 9.15 0.71
N GLU A 443 15.68 9.58 -0.47
CA GLU A 443 15.30 10.91 -0.89
C GLU A 443 14.12 11.41 -0.07
N LYS A 444 14.51 11.96 1.08
CA LYS A 444 14.26 13.36 1.43
C LYS A 444 12.82 13.76 1.19
N PHE A 445 11.90 13.11 1.91
CA PHE A 445 10.56 13.67 2.09
C PHE A 445 10.71 15.02 2.79
N GLY A 446 10.73 16.11 2.02
CA GLY A 446 10.24 17.46 2.33
C GLY A 446 10.51 18.08 3.72
N SER A 447 11.31 17.47 4.57
CA SER A 447 11.39 17.80 5.97
C SER A 447 12.68 18.58 6.14
N SER A 448 12.50 19.88 6.29
CA SER A 448 13.38 20.62 7.17
C SER A 448 13.66 19.74 8.41
N PRO A 449 14.90 19.74 8.92
CA PRO A 449 15.23 19.01 10.13
C PRO A 449 14.14 19.23 11.19
N ASP A 450 13.81 18.21 11.98
CA ASP A 450 12.81 18.34 13.05
C ASP A 450 13.40 19.15 14.21
N THR A 451 13.52 20.45 13.96
CA THR A 451 14.07 21.43 14.90
C THR A 451 13.26 21.49 16.20
N VAL A 452 11.96 21.16 16.15
CA VAL A 452 11.08 21.15 17.32
C VAL A 452 11.42 19.96 18.21
N LEU A 453 11.51 18.76 17.65
CA LEU A 453 11.95 17.56 18.35
C LEU A 453 13.32 17.77 18.98
N LEU A 454 14.30 18.20 18.19
CA LEU A 454 15.68 18.37 18.65
C LEU A 454 15.81 19.44 19.73
N LYS A 455 15.09 20.56 19.60
CA LYS A 455 15.07 21.60 20.64
C LYS A 455 14.46 21.07 21.95
N ARG A 456 13.31 20.39 21.88
CA ARG A 456 12.66 19.82 23.07
C ARG A 456 13.52 18.73 23.73
N LEU A 457 14.22 17.93 22.94
CA LEU A 457 15.13 16.90 23.46
C LEU A 457 16.31 17.52 24.21
N ALA A 458 16.91 18.58 23.65
CA ALA A 458 17.97 19.33 24.30
C ALA A 458 17.48 19.95 25.62
N GLU A 459 16.34 20.64 25.60
CA GLU A 459 15.75 21.26 26.80
C GLU A 459 15.43 20.23 27.89
N LYS A 460 14.78 19.12 27.52
CA LYS A 460 14.41 18.05 28.46
C LYS A 460 15.62 17.39 29.12
N SER A 461 16.72 17.25 28.40
CA SER A 461 17.96 16.64 28.91
C SER A 461 18.87 17.62 29.65
N GLY A 462 18.57 18.92 29.63
CA GLY A 462 19.43 19.97 30.19
C GLY A 462 20.60 20.36 29.29
N GLY A 463 20.56 20.02 28.01
CA GLY A 463 21.52 20.45 26.99
C GLY A 463 21.04 21.65 26.17
N LYS A 464 21.70 21.90 25.03
CA LYS A 464 21.36 22.98 24.09
C LYS A 464 21.61 22.55 22.65
N VAL A 465 20.83 23.10 21.71
CA VAL A 465 21.06 22.91 20.27
C VAL A 465 22.33 23.65 19.84
N ILE A 466 23.23 22.95 19.16
CA ILE A 466 24.48 23.47 18.61
C ILE A 466 24.20 23.95 17.18
N ARG A 467 24.48 25.24 16.92
CA ARG A 467 24.29 25.85 15.58
C ARG A 467 25.61 26.02 14.85
N LYS A 468 26.70 26.29 15.58
CA LYS A 468 28.03 26.46 15.02
C LYS A 468 29.02 25.52 15.69
N LYS A 469 30.13 25.22 15.00
CA LYS A 469 31.15 24.28 15.48
C LYS A 469 31.81 24.78 16.77
N GLU A 470 31.87 26.08 16.98
CA GLU A 470 32.44 26.73 18.17
C GLU A 470 31.55 26.56 19.41
N ASP A 471 30.25 26.25 19.22
CA ASP A 471 29.30 26.06 20.33
C ASP A 471 29.40 24.67 20.98
N ILE A 472 30.21 23.77 20.41
CA ILE A 472 30.39 22.40 20.88
C ILE A 472 31.11 22.43 22.23
N PRO A 473 30.52 21.88 23.31
CA PRO A 473 31.19 21.84 24.60
C PRO A 473 32.39 20.89 24.52
N GLY A 474 33.62 21.44 24.59
CA GLY A 474 34.84 20.64 24.62
C GLY A 474 34.96 19.74 25.86
N ARG A 475 34.37 20.16 26.98
CA ARG A 475 34.21 19.35 28.20
C ARG A 475 32.87 19.67 28.84
N VAL A 476 32.17 18.66 29.34
CA VAL A 476 30.91 18.83 30.07
C VAL A 476 31.16 18.56 31.54
N SER A 477 30.72 19.47 32.41
CA SER A 477 30.87 19.31 33.86
C SER A 477 29.91 18.24 34.35
N VAL A 478 30.45 17.12 34.84
CA VAL A 478 29.64 16.09 35.50
C VAL A 478 29.65 16.36 36.99
N LYS A 479 28.46 16.57 37.54
CA LYS A 479 28.26 16.57 38.99
C LYS A 479 28.18 15.11 39.44
N ARG A 480 29.30 14.54 39.89
CA ARG A 480 29.26 13.24 40.59
C ARG A 480 29.21 13.52 42.09
N LYS A 481 28.12 13.09 42.72
CA LYS A 481 28.08 12.91 44.17
C LYS A 481 28.93 11.69 44.47
N ILE A 482 30.13 11.92 44.96
CA ILE A 482 30.96 10.84 45.47
C ILE A 482 30.71 10.81 46.96
N LEU A 483 30.13 9.70 47.43
CA LEU A 483 30.13 9.36 48.83
C LEU A 483 31.57 8.96 49.20
N LEU A 484 32.37 9.95 49.58
CA LEU A 484 33.62 9.67 50.26
C LEU A 484 33.23 9.17 51.65
N SER A 485 33.44 7.88 51.90
CA SER A 485 33.50 7.36 53.27
C SER A 485 34.96 7.54 53.71
N PRO A 486 35.30 8.61 54.45
CA PRO A 486 36.69 8.88 54.85
C PRO A 486 37.30 7.73 55.66
N PHE A 487 36.46 6.86 56.25
CA PHE A 487 36.86 5.76 57.13
C PHE A 487 37.21 4.44 56.42
N ARG A 488 37.19 4.38 55.08
CA ARG A 488 37.71 3.20 54.33
C ARG A 488 39.19 3.30 53.97
N SER A 489 39.84 4.44 54.22
CA SER A 489 41.28 4.56 53.98
C SER A 489 42.05 3.95 55.16
N PRO A 490 42.87 2.90 54.96
CA PRO A 490 43.69 2.29 56.03
C PRO A 490 44.65 3.30 56.67
N LEU A 491 44.98 4.38 55.95
CA LEU A 491 45.86 5.44 56.42
C LEU A 491 45.22 6.29 57.53
N TYR A 492 43.89 6.50 57.49
CA TYR A 492 43.17 7.22 58.53
C TYR A 492 43.06 6.40 59.83
N LEU A 493 42.83 5.08 59.70
CA LEU A 493 42.86 4.16 60.84
C LEU A 493 44.25 4.10 61.49
N LEU A 494 45.31 4.10 60.68
CA LEU A 494 46.69 4.15 61.16
C LEU A 494 46.96 5.43 61.98
N ILE A 495 46.56 6.60 61.48
CA ILE A 495 46.71 7.87 62.18
C ILE A 495 45.96 7.86 63.52
N LEU A 496 44.73 7.35 63.54
CA LEU A 496 43.94 7.20 64.77
C LEU A 496 44.64 6.28 65.78
N LEU A 497 45.18 5.16 65.30
CA LEU A 497 45.90 4.21 66.13
C LEU A 497 47.18 4.83 66.72
N LEU A 498 47.92 5.61 65.92
CA LEU A 498 49.12 6.33 66.37
C LEU A 498 48.82 7.40 67.42
N VAL A 499 47.73 8.16 67.25
CA VAL A 499 47.29 9.14 68.25
C VAL A 499 46.90 8.44 69.55
N PHE A 500 46.22 7.30 69.46
CA PHE A 500 45.81 6.52 70.63
C PHE A 500 47.01 5.91 71.37
N THR A 501 47.95 5.30 70.66
CA THR A 501 49.15 4.71 71.27
C THR A 501 50.03 5.80 71.90
N TRP A 502 50.15 6.97 71.27
CA TRP A 502 50.85 8.11 71.85
C TRP A 502 50.22 8.57 73.17
N ASP A 503 48.89 8.76 73.21
CA ASP A 503 48.21 9.21 74.44
C ASP A 503 48.32 8.15 75.56
N LEU A 504 48.25 6.86 75.22
CA LEU A 504 48.47 5.76 76.16
C LEU A 504 49.89 5.76 76.75
N VAL A 505 50.92 5.96 75.92
CA VAL A 505 52.32 6.03 76.37
C VAL A 505 52.54 7.24 77.28
N VAL A 506 52.00 8.39 76.94
CA VAL A 506 52.08 9.61 77.78
C VAL A 506 51.34 9.39 79.11
N TRP A 507 50.21 8.68 79.11
CA TRP A 507 49.48 8.35 80.32
C TRP A 507 50.27 7.39 81.23
N LEU A 508 50.82 6.31 80.67
CA LEU A 508 51.62 5.33 81.41
C LEU A 508 52.87 5.96 82.03
N ARG A 509 53.53 6.90 81.35
CA ARG A 509 54.71 7.62 81.91
C ARG A 509 54.41 8.58 83.05
N ARG A 510 53.15 8.99 83.23
CA ARG A 510 52.74 9.91 84.30
C ARG A 510 52.19 9.17 85.54
N ARG A 511 52.07 7.85 85.47
CA ARG A 511 51.81 6.95 86.59
C ARG A 511 53.14 6.36 87.04
#